data_AF-A0A419G731-F1
#
_entry.id   AF-A0A419G731-F1
#
_cell.length_a   1.000
_cell.length_b   1.000
_cell.length_c   1.000
_cell.angle_alpha   90.00
_cell.angle_beta   90.00
_cell.angle_gamma   90.00
#
_symmetry.space_group_name_H-M   'P 1'
#
loop_
_entity.id
_entity.type
_entity.pdbx_description
1 polymer ?
#
loop_
_entity_poly.entity_id
_entity_poly.type
_entity_poly.pdbx_seq_one_letter_code
_entity_poly.pdbx_strand_id
1 'polypeptide(L)'
;MGFENAEEKEGRETKKLGDFLGGQEKGDRWELPTDMDVVDPATDEFEERLKRAGCTPEEIDHLSLSFREMLINGMAHGNMGIPEINEGEDLKARATQELLQKSTAKKVFVALTVSKNLVKVTVEDQGEGFDWRNIPDPSAEENVLKTHGRGIFLIRYRLEKLGGSVAFNKKGNEISIALERK
;
A
#
# COMPACT_ATOMS: atom_id res chain seq x y z
N MET A 1 13.23 -38.82 21.07
CA MET A 1 14.07 -38.22 20.01
C MET A 1 13.61 -36.78 19.87
N GLY A 2 14.55 -35.84 20.02
CA GLY A 2 14.30 -34.45 20.38
C GLY A 2 13.61 -33.59 19.32
N PHE A 3 13.16 -32.45 19.84
CA PHE A 3 12.53 -31.32 19.18
C PHE A 3 13.48 -30.55 18.25
N GLU A 4 12.88 -29.98 17.19
CA GLU A 4 13.07 -28.63 16.62
C GLU A 4 14.42 -28.10 16.07
N ASN A 5 14.24 -27.33 14.98
CA ASN A 5 14.93 -26.12 14.50
C ASN A 5 16.25 -26.22 13.71
N ALA A 6 16.21 -25.65 12.50
CA ALA A 6 16.88 -24.40 12.12
C ALA A 6 16.55 -24.12 10.63
N GLU A 7 15.69 -23.15 10.33
CA GLU A 7 16.11 -21.81 9.89
C GLU A 7 16.99 -21.79 8.63
N GLU A 8 16.37 -21.96 7.46
CA GLU A 8 16.86 -21.33 6.23
C GLU A 8 16.26 -19.92 6.13
N LYS A 9 16.75 -19.01 6.98
CA LYS A 9 16.66 -17.57 6.72
C LYS A 9 17.93 -17.15 5.99
N GLU A 10 17.95 -17.31 4.67
CA GLU A 10 18.93 -16.60 3.85
C GLU A 10 18.67 -15.10 3.98
N GLY A 11 19.64 -14.40 4.58
CA GLY A 11 19.62 -12.95 4.73
C GLY A 11 19.68 -12.25 3.38
N ARG A 12 18.52 -11.87 2.85
CA ARG A 12 18.44 -10.69 1.99
C ARG A 12 18.69 -9.48 2.87
N GLU A 13 19.73 -8.70 2.59
CA GLU A 13 19.83 -7.34 3.10
C GLU A 13 18.49 -6.63 2.83
N THR A 14 17.80 -6.22 3.90
CA THR A 14 16.56 -5.47 3.78
C THR A 14 16.89 -4.10 3.20
N LYS A 15 16.58 -3.91 1.92
CA LYS A 15 16.73 -2.62 1.25
C LYS A 15 15.95 -1.56 2.02
N LYS A 16 16.55 -0.41 2.24
CA LYS A 16 15.89 0.76 2.82
C LYS A 16 15.17 1.54 1.73
N LEU A 17 14.16 2.33 2.10
CA LEU A 17 13.46 3.19 1.14
C LEU A 17 14.42 4.10 0.36
N GLY A 18 15.47 4.62 1.02
CA GLY A 18 16.49 5.45 0.39
C GLY A 18 17.23 4.76 -0.76
N ASP A 19 17.35 3.43 -0.76
CA ASP A 19 17.99 2.67 -1.84
C ASP A 19 17.16 2.73 -3.14
N PHE A 20 15.84 2.88 -3.02
CA PHE A 20 14.92 3.02 -4.16
C PHE A 20 14.76 4.47 -4.61
N LEU A 21 14.93 5.42 -3.69
CA LEU A 21 14.73 6.86 -3.94
C LEU A 21 16.02 7.65 -4.16
N GLY A 22 17.19 7.00 -4.15
CA GLY A 22 18.47 7.69 -4.25
C GLY A 22 18.75 8.63 -3.08
N GLY A 23 18.31 8.28 -1.86
CA GLY A 23 18.51 9.05 -0.63
C GLY A 23 17.50 10.19 -0.38
N GLN A 24 16.40 10.23 -1.14
CA GLN A 24 15.36 11.27 -1.02
C GLN A 24 14.16 10.86 -0.14
N GLU A 25 14.30 9.81 0.68
CA GLU A 25 13.22 9.25 1.49
C GLU A 25 12.66 10.20 2.55
N LYS A 26 13.39 11.27 2.89
CA LYS A 26 12.97 12.31 3.85
C LYS A 26 12.07 13.39 3.25
N GLY A 27 11.92 13.43 1.91
CA GLY A 27 11.02 14.36 1.24
C GLY A 27 9.55 13.97 1.39
N ASP A 28 8.65 14.91 1.13
CA ASP A 28 7.19 14.67 1.17
C ASP A 28 6.63 14.16 -0.16
N ARG A 29 7.49 13.95 -1.15
CA ARG A 29 7.14 13.38 -2.45
C ARG A 29 8.10 12.26 -2.79
N TRP A 30 7.55 11.09 -3.07
CA TRP A 30 8.31 9.91 -3.47
C TRP A 30 7.91 9.48 -4.87
N GLU A 31 8.90 9.17 -5.69
CA GLU A 31 8.72 8.54 -7.00
C GLU A 31 9.18 7.10 -6.90
N LEU A 32 8.28 6.21 -6.50
CA LEU A 32 8.61 4.81 -6.27
C LEU A 32 8.62 4.03 -7.59
N PRO A 33 9.60 3.13 -7.80
CA PRO A 33 9.53 2.19 -8.91
C PRO A 33 8.32 1.27 -8.73
N THR A 34 7.81 0.72 -9.83
CA THR A 34 6.83 -0.38 -9.76
C THR A 34 7.54 -1.66 -9.35
N ASP A 35 7.75 -1.85 -8.06
CA ASP A 35 8.45 -2.99 -7.47
C ASP A 35 7.86 -3.31 -6.09
N MET A 36 7.37 -4.53 -5.89
CA MET A 36 6.77 -4.93 -4.61
C MET A 36 7.77 -4.95 -3.45
N ASP A 37 9.08 -4.99 -3.72
CA ASP A 37 10.12 -4.92 -2.68
C ASP A 37 10.20 -3.55 -1.99
N VAL A 38 9.65 -2.47 -2.59
CA VAL A 38 9.64 -1.14 -1.96
C VAL A 38 8.47 -0.93 -1.00
N VAL A 39 7.46 -1.80 -1.02
CA VAL A 39 6.21 -1.63 -0.26
C VAL A 39 6.48 -1.60 1.25
N ASP A 40 7.20 -2.59 1.77
CA ASP A 40 7.48 -2.67 3.21
C ASP A 40 8.43 -1.53 3.66
N PRO A 41 9.56 -1.24 2.97
CA PRO A 41 10.41 -0.09 3.32
C PRO A 41 9.68 1.27 3.26
N ALA A 42 8.77 1.46 2.30
CA ALA A 42 7.96 2.68 2.21
C ALA A 42 6.98 2.79 3.38
N THR A 43 6.36 1.67 3.76
CA THR A 43 5.43 1.59 4.89
C THR A 43 6.15 1.86 6.20
N ASP A 44 7.36 1.30 6.40
CA ASP A 44 8.18 1.53 7.58
C ASP A 44 8.56 3.02 7.74
N GLU A 45 9.00 3.69 6.68
CA GLU A 45 9.30 5.13 6.75
C GLU A 45 8.04 5.95 7.02
N PHE A 46 6.89 5.59 6.45
CA PHE A 46 5.62 6.25 6.74
C PHE A 46 5.24 6.09 8.22
N GLU A 47 5.34 4.87 8.75
CA GLU A 47 5.12 4.57 10.16
C GLU A 47 6.03 5.40 11.08
N GLU A 48 7.31 5.49 10.76
CA GLU A 48 8.26 6.30 11.53
C GLU A 48 7.88 7.79 11.53
N ARG A 49 7.34 8.31 10.42
CA ARG A 49 6.81 9.68 10.37
C ARG A 49 5.57 9.84 11.25
N LEU A 50 4.66 8.88 11.24
CA LEU A 50 3.47 8.88 12.10
C LEU A 50 3.86 8.89 13.58
N LYS A 51 4.82 8.03 13.98
CA LYS A 51 5.39 8.01 15.34
C LYS A 51 5.98 9.37 15.72
N ARG A 52 6.81 9.97 14.86
CA ARG A 52 7.40 11.30 15.10
C ARG A 52 6.35 12.41 15.21
N ALA A 53 5.25 12.30 14.48
CA ALA A 53 4.10 13.21 14.58
C ALA A 53 3.23 12.96 15.82
N GLY A 54 3.55 11.96 16.63
CA GLY A 54 2.83 11.62 17.86
C GLY A 54 1.50 10.95 17.61
N CYS A 55 1.35 10.21 16.51
CA CYS A 55 0.16 9.39 16.26
C CYS A 55 0.03 8.28 17.31
N THR A 56 -1.21 7.92 17.66
CA THR A 56 -1.48 6.80 18.57
C THR A 56 -1.13 5.47 17.89
N PRO A 57 -0.89 4.39 18.65
CA PRO A 57 -0.65 3.08 18.07
C PRO A 57 -1.78 2.59 17.14
N GLU A 58 -3.03 2.92 17.47
CA GLU A 58 -4.21 2.60 16.64
C GLU A 58 -4.23 3.41 15.34
N GLU A 59 -3.93 4.72 15.40
CA GLU A 59 -3.77 5.55 14.19
C GLU A 59 -2.67 4.98 13.30
N ILE A 60 -1.51 4.63 13.88
CA ILE A 60 -0.37 4.08 13.16
C ILE A 60 -0.75 2.79 12.44
N ASP A 61 -1.33 1.82 13.13
CA ASP A 61 -1.71 0.53 12.53
C ASP A 61 -2.68 0.72 11.36
N HIS A 62 -3.76 1.47 11.57
CA HIS A 62 -4.78 1.70 10.56
C HIS A 62 -4.26 2.49 9.34
N LEU A 63 -3.42 3.50 9.56
CA LEU A 63 -2.83 4.31 8.48
C LEU A 63 -1.74 3.53 7.73
N SER A 64 -0.86 2.81 8.42
CA SER A 64 0.20 1.99 7.80
C SER A 64 -0.39 0.88 6.93
N LEU A 65 -1.38 0.14 7.45
CA LEU A 65 -2.07 -0.89 6.67
C LEU A 65 -2.79 -0.30 5.45
N SER A 66 -3.42 0.86 5.60
CA SER A 66 -4.11 1.51 4.49
C SER A 66 -3.12 1.98 3.42
N PHE A 67 -2.00 2.58 3.83
CA PHE A 67 -0.96 3.02 2.92
C PHE A 67 -0.32 1.84 2.17
N ARG A 68 -0.06 0.73 2.87
CA ARG A 68 0.43 -0.50 2.24
C ARG A 68 -0.50 -1.00 1.14
N GLU A 69 -1.80 -1.06 1.41
CA GLU A 69 -2.81 -1.45 0.41
C GLU A 69 -2.86 -0.47 -0.77
N MET A 70 -2.71 0.84 -0.52
CA MET A 70 -2.65 1.85 -1.59
C MET A 70 -1.46 1.62 -2.53
N LEU A 71 -0.28 1.31 -1.98
CA LEU A 71 0.91 1.01 -2.78
C LEU A 71 0.74 -0.28 -3.60
N ILE A 72 0.20 -1.34 -2.99
CA ILE A 72 -0.05 -2.62 -3.66
C ILE A 72 -1.04 -2.42 -4.82
N ASN A 73 -2.12 -1.68 -4.59
CA ASN A 73 -3.10 -1.35 -5.62
C ASN A 73 -2.44 -0.60 -6.79
N GLY A 74 -1.63 0.41 -6.50
CA GLY A 74 -0.95 1.17 -7.56
C GLY A 74 0.07 0.35 -8.34
N MET A 75 0.86 -0.49 -7.66
CA MET A 75 1.94 -1.26 -8.27
C MET A 75 1.42 -2.49 -9.02
N ALA A 76 0.74 -3.40 -8.32
CA ALA A 76 0.31 -4.67 -8.89
C ALA A 76 -0.94 -4.49 -9.76
N HIS A 77 -1.99 -3.89 -9.22
CA HIS A 77 -3.28 -3.82 -9.92
C HIS A 77 -3.32 -2.68 -10.96
N GLY A 78 -2.72 -1.53 -10.67
CA GLY A 78 -2.66 -0.37 -11.57
C GLY A 78 -1.58 -0.50 -12.65
N ASN A 79 -0.32 -0.42 -12.24
CA ASN A 79 0.81 -0.36 -13.18
C ASN A 79 1.06 -1.68 -13.91
N MET A 80 1.05 -2.81 -13.20
CA MET A 80 1.24 -4.14 -13.81
C MET A 80 -0.06 -4.74 -14.37
N GLY A 81 -1.24 -4.23 -13.97
CA GLY A 81 -2.52 -4.77 -14.44
C GLY A 81 -2.80 -6.20 -13.95
N ILE A 82 -2.13 -6.62 -12.88
CA ILE A 82 -2.33 -7.94 -12.28
C ILE A 82 -3.74 -7.97 -11.70
N PRO A 83 -4.63 -8.88 -12.12
CA PRO A 83 -5.94 -9.01 -11.49
C PRO A 83 -5.80 -9.51 -10.06
N GLU A 84 -6.88 -9.42 -9.29
CA GLU A 84 -6.94 -10.05 -7.96
C GLU A 84 -6.51 -11.52 -8.03
N ILE A 85 -5.75 -11.92 -7.02
CA ILE A 85 -5.23 -13.28 -6.86
C ILE A 85 -6.15 -14.11 -5.98
N ASN A 86 -6.17 -15.42 -6.18
CA ASN A 86 -6.96 -16.34 -5.36
C ASN A 86 -6.33 -16.53 -3.97
N GLU A 87 -7.11 -17.10 -3.04
CA GLU A 87 -6.59 -17.48 -1.73
C GLU A 87 -5.44 -18.49 -1.84
N GLY A 88 -4.34 -18.23 -1.11
CA GLY A 88 -3.13 -19.05 -1.14
C GLY A 88 -2.14 -18.70 -2.26
N GLU A 89 -2.49 -17.80 -3.17
CA GLU A 89 -1.54 -17.26 -4.15
C GLU A 89 -0.64 -16.18 -3.53
N ASP A 90 0.61 -16.10 -3.99
CA ASP A 90 1.56 -15.07 -3.56
C ASP A 90 1.61 -13.94 -4.60
N LEU A 91 1.01 -12.80 -4.24
CA LEU A 91 0.97 -11.61 -5.09
C LEU A 91 2.37 -11.08 -5.40
N LYS A 92 3.30 -11.16 -4.43
CA LYS A 92 4.66 -10.67 -4.59
C LYS A 92 5.44 -11.56 -5.55
N ALA A 93 5.30 -12.88 -5.44
CA ALA A 93 5.90 -13.81 -6.40
C ALA A 93 5.36 -13.59 -7.82
N ARG A 94 4.04 -13.42 -7.97
CA ARG A 94 3.40 -13.12 -9.26
C ARG A 94 3.88 -11.81 -9.85
N ALA A 95 3.94 -10.74 -9.07
CA ALA A 95 4.45 -9.44 -9.50
C ALA A 95 5.92 -9.50 -9.92
N THR A 96 6.74 -10.26 -9.20
CA THR A 96 8.14 -10.49 -9.56
C THR A 96 8.25 -11.19 -10.91
N GLN A 97 7.45 -12.23 -11.12
CA GLN A 97 7.40 -12.96 -12.39
C GLN A 97 6.96 -12.05 -13.55
N GLU A 98 5.95 -11.21 -13.34
CA GLU A 98 5.47 -10.25 -14.35
C GLU A 98 6.59 -9.28 -14.74
N LEU A 99 7.31 -8.70 -13.76
CA LEU A 99 8.43 -7.79 -14.02
C LEU A 99 9.59 -8.44 -14.79
N LEU A 100 9.86 -9.73 -14.54
CA LEU A 100 10.88 -10.49 -15.27
C LEU A 100 10.48 -10.74 -16.73
N GLN A 101 9.18 -10.93 -16.99
CA GLN A 101 8.66 -11.14 -18.34
C GLN A 101 8.53 -9.82 -19.11
N LYS A 102 8.11 -8.75 -18.41
CA LYS A 102 7.81 -7.45 -18.99
C LYS A 102 8.25 -6.35 -18.05
N SER A 103 9.43 -5.80 -18.31
CA SER A 103 9.90 -4.64 -17.56
C SER A 103 8.96 -3.44 -17.78
N THR A 104 8.81 -2.63 -16.73
CA THR A 104 8.00 -1.43 -16.77
C THR A 104 8.80 -0.26 -16.21
N ALA A 105 8.72 0.89 -16.89
CA ALA A 105 9.27 2.15 -16.38
C ALA A 105 8.21 2.95 -15.61
N LYS A 106 6.99 2.41 -15.45
CA LYS A 106 5.94 3.06 -14.67
C LYS A 106 6.38 3.19 -13.22
N LYS A 107 5.91 4.27 -12.59
CA LYS A 107 6.17 4.62 -11.20
C LYS A 107 4.87 4.75 -10.43
N VAL A 108 4.99 4.74 -9.12
CA VAL A 108 3.93 5.16 -8.20
C VAL A 108 4.41 6.43 -7.51
N PHE A 109 3.59 7.48 -7.60
CA PHE A 109 3.87 8.77 -7.01
C PHE A 109 3.17 8.84 -5.65
N VAL A 110 3.93 9.14 -4.61
CA VAL A 110 3.39 9.31 -3.26
C VAL A 110 3.59 10.75 -2.84
N ALA A 111 2.54 11.40 -2.36
CA ALA A 111 2.62 12.69 -1.69
C ALA A 111 2.15 12.54 -0.23
N LEU A 112 2.98 13.02 0.70
CA LEU A 112 2.77 12.91 2.13
C LEU A 112 2.62 14.30 2.77
N THR A 113 1.77 14.38 3.78
CA THR A 113 1.74 15.50 4.71
C THR A 113 1.46 14.90 6.08
N VAL A 114 2.51 14.78 6.90
CA VAL A 114 2.43 14.16 8.22
C VAL A 114 2.84 15.17 9.26
N SER A 115 1.91 15.53 10.14
CA SER A 115 2.08 16.53 11.18
C SER A 115 1.28 16.15 12.42
N LYS A 116 1.43 16.94 13.49
CA LYS A 116 0.67 16.75 14.73
C LYS A 116 -0.85 16.85 14.54
N ASN A 117 -1.31 17.62 13.55
CA ASN A 117 -2.73 17.97 13.39
C ASN A 117 -3.36 17.35 12.14
N LEU A 118 -2.53 16.86 11.21
CA LEU A 118 -2.98 16.32 9.94
C LEU A 118 -2.05 15.21 9.48
N VAL A 119 -2.65 14.09 9.11
CA VAL A 119 -2.03 13.07 8.26
C VAL A 119 -2.80 13.05 6.95
N LYS A 120 -2.11 13.29 5.83
CA LYS A 120 -2.63 13.10 4.48
C LYS A 120 -1.61 12.32 3.67
N VAL A 121 -2.09 11.32 2.94
CA VAL A 121 -1.29 10.60 1.95
C VAL A 121 -2.09 10.44 0.67
N THR A 122 -1.44 10.69 -0.45
CA THR A 122 -1.97 10.50 -1.79
C THR A 122 -1.02 9.56 -2.52
N VAL A 123 -1.58 8.53 -3.15
CA VAL A 123 -0.86 7.56 -3.98
C VAL A 123 -1.47 7.58 -5.37
N GLU A 124 -0.67 7.88 -6.38
CA GLU A 124 -1.05 7.89 -7.80
C GLU A 124 -0.20 6.90 -8.59
N ASP A 125 -0.86 6.02 -9.35
CA ASP A 125 -0.22 5.11 -10.29
C ASP A 125 -0.41 5.56 -11.75
N GLN A 126 0.30 4.89 -12.67
CA GLN A 126 0.24 5.15 -14.12
C GLN A 126 -0.54 4.06 -14.87
N GLY A 127 -1.46 3.39 -14.19
CA GLY A 127 -2.41 2.44 -14.75
C GLY A 127 -3.59 3.12 -15.44
N GLU A 128 -4.51 2.30 -15.94
CA GLU A 128 -5.74 2.76 -16.62
C GLU A 128 -6.78 3.32 -15.64
N GLY A 129 -6.61 3.05 -14.33
CA GLY A 129 -7.59 3.37 -13.30
C GLY A 129 -8.79 2.42 -13.31
N PHE A 130 -9.73 2.64 -12.38
CA PHE A 130 -10.93 1.82 -12.24
C PHE A 130 -12.13 2.66 -11.78
N ASP A 131 -13.34 2.14 -11.99
CA ASP A 131 -14.56 2.83 -11.53
C ASP A 131 -14.81 2.61 -10.04
N TRP A 132 -14.21 3.47 -9.22
CA TRP A 132 -14.34 3.43 -7.76
C TRP A 132 -15.74 3.76 -7.24
N ARG A 133 -16.64 4.26 -8.10
CA ARG A 133 -18.05 4.55 -7.75
C ARG A 133 -18.92 3.30 -7.80
N ASN A 134 -18.46 2.25 -8.49
CA ASN A 134 -19.17 1.00 -8.69
C ASN A 134 -18.35 -0.19 -8.21
N ILE A 135 -17.76 -0.07 -7.01
CA ILE A 135 -17.05 -1.17 -6.37
C ILE A 135 -18.10 -2.12 -5.77
N PRO A 136 -18.05 -3.44 -6.08
CA PRO A 136 -18.96 -4.42 -5.50
C PRO A 136 -18.93 -4.38 -3.98
N ASP A 137 -20.10 -4.48 -3.34
CA ASP A 137 -20.19 -4.53 -1.88
C ASP A 137 -19.57 -5.84 -1.37
N PRO A 138 -18.46 -5.80 -0.61
CA PRO A 138 -17.81 -7.01 -0.11
C PRO A 138 -18.62 -7.70 1.00
N SER A 139 -19.64 -7.03 1.55
CA SER A 139 -20.57 -7.60 2.53
C SER A 139 -21.76 -8.33 1.90
N ALA A 140 -21.93 -8.23 0.57
CA ALA A 140 -22.93 -9.01 -0.15
C ALA A 140 -22.65 -10.52 -0.04
N GLU A 141 -23.70 -11.34 -0.03
CA GLU A 141 -23.63 -12.79 0.22
C GLU A 141 -22.70 -13.50 -0.78
N GLU A 142 -22.69 -13.05 -2.04
CA GLU A 142 -21.81 -13.55 -3.10
C GLU A 142 -20.33 -13.12 -2.97
N ASN A 143 -20.03 -12.08 -2.18
CA ASN A 143 -18.69 -11.54 -1.97
C ASN A 143 -18.11 -11.83 -0.57
N VAL A 144 -18.95 -12.23 0.38
CA VAL A 144 -18.57 -12.57 1.77
C VAL A 144 -17.54 -13.70 1.83
N LEU A 145 -17.62 -14.66 0.89
CA LEU A 145 -16.66 -15.76 0.80
C LEU A 145 -15.37 -15.40 0.05
N LYS A 146 -15.33 -14.26 -0.66
CA LYS A 146 -14.10 -13.80 -1.35
C LYS A 146 -13.15 -13.19 -0.33
N THR A 147 -12.03 -13.86 -0.06
CA THR A 147 -10.99 -13.40 0.87
C THR A 147 -10.03 -12.38 0.26
N HIS A 148 -10.10 -12.16 -1.06
CA HIS A 148 -9.29 -11.20 -1.83
C HIS A 148 -10.15 -10.03 -2.37
N GLY A 149 -9.49 -8.99 -2.91
CA GLY A 149 -10.18 -7.84 -3.51
C GLY A 149 -10.75 -6.81 -2.53
N ARG A 150 -10.45 -6.97 -1.24
CA ARG A 150 -11.00 -6.13 -0.18
C ARG A 150 -10.18 -4.88 0.09
N GLY A 151 -9.06 -4.65 -0.61
CA GLY A 151 -8.10 -3.58 -0.28
C GLY A 151 -8.76 -2.21 -0.08
N ILE A 152 -9.58 -1.77 -1.05
CA ILE A 152 -10.28 -0.48 -0.95
C ILE A 152 -11.32 -0.45 0.18
N PHE A 153 -12.04 -1.55 0.38
CA PHE A 153 -12.98 -1.65 1.49
C PHE A 153 -12.28 -1.56 2.84
N LEU A 154 -11.15 -2.26 2.99
CA LEU A 154 -10.36 -2.24 4.22
C LEU A 154 -9.78 -0.85 4.47
N ILE A 155 -9.32 -0.15 3.44
CA ILE A 155 -8.90 1.26 3.56
C ILE A 155 -10.08 2.11 4.06
N ARG A 156 -11.25 2.05 3.42
CA ARG A 156 -12.44 2.81 3.84
C ARG A 156 -12.82 2.52 5.29
N TYR A 157 -12.92 1.25 5.66
CA TYR A 157 -13.27 0.82 7.00
C TYR A 157 -12.26 1.34 8.05
N ARG A 158 -10.96 1.21 7.80
CA ARG A 158 -9.91 1.69 8.72
C ARG A 158 -9.94 3.20 8.87
N LEU A 159 -10.13 3.95 7.78
CA LEU A 159 -10.20 5.41 7.85
C LEU A 159 -11.49 5.88 8.55
N GLU A 160 -12.61 5.21 8.31
CA GLU A 160 -13.87 5.49 9.00
C GLU A 160 -13.74 5.30 10.52
N LYS A 161 -13.04 4.25 10.97
CA LYS A 161 -12.76 4.02 12.41
C LYS A 161 -12.01 5.17 13.07
N LEU A 162 -11.12 5.83 12.33
CA LEU A 162 -10.38 6.98 12.82
C LEU A 162 -11.13 8.31 12.64
N GLY A 163 -12.31 8.31 11.99
CA GLY A 163 -12.99 9.54 11.59
C GLY A 163 -12.29 10.30 10.45
N GLY A 164 -11.49 9.60 9.66
CA GLY A 164 -10.80 10.12 8.49
C GLY A 164 -11.66 10.06 7.22
N SER A 165 -11.05 10.43 6.09
CA SER A 165 -11.69 10.49 4.78
C SER A 165 -10.86 9.78 3.71
N VAL A 166 -11.55 9.30 2.68
CA VAL A 166 -10.97 8.67 1.49
C VAL A 166 -11.52 9.36 0.25
N ALA A 167 -10.67 9.68 -0.71
CA ALA A 167 -11.04 10.27 -1.98
C ALA A 167 -10.27 9.60 -3.12
N PHE A 168 -10.85 9.65 -4.32
CA PHE A 168 -10.25 9.16 -5.55
C PHE A 168 -10.33 10.23 -6.63
N ASN A 169 -9.38 10.25 -7.56
CA ASN A 169 -9.50 11.12 -8.73
C ASN A 169 -10.59 10.60 -9.71
N LYS A 170 -10.81 11.34 -10.80
CA LYS A 170 -11.85 10.97 -11.78
C LYS A 170 -11.56 9.62 -12.46
N LYS A 171 -10.29 9.34 -12.76
CA LYS A 171 -9.80 8.16 -13.50
C LYS A 171 -9.77 6.90 -12.62
N GLY A 172 -9.61 7.05 -11.31
CA GLY A 172 -9.46 5.95 -10.36
C GLY A 172 -8.05 5.38 -10.28
N ASN A 173 -7.02 6.10 -10.71
CA ASN A 173 -5.60 5.73 -10.55
C ASN A 173 -4.91 6.56 -9.46
N GLU A 174 -5.67 7.35 -8.71
CA GLU A 174 -5.19 8.09 -7.54
C GLU A 174 -6.15 7.87 -6.39
N ILE A 175 -5.60 7.53 -5.23
CA ILE A 175 -6.31 7.44 -3.96
C ILE A 175 -5.64 8.37 -2.94
N SER A 176 -6.46 9.12 -2.22
CA SER A 176 -6.05 10.01 -1.14
C SER A 176 -6.77 9.62 0.15
N ILE A 177 -6.05 9.54 1.26
CA ILE A 177 -6.63 9.46 2.60
C ILE A 177 -6.19 10.66 3.44
N ALA A 178 -7.07 11.12 4.33
CA ALA A 178 -6.76 12.20 5.25
C ALA A 178 -7.41 11.99 6.62
N LEU A 179 -6.65 12.28 7.66
CA LEU A 179 -7.07 12.25 9.06
C LEU A 179 -6.68 13.57 9.73
N GLU A 180 -7.68 14.34 10.17
CA GLU A 180 -7.49 15.48 11.05
C GLU A 180 -7.36 15.01 12.49
N ARG A 181 -6.36 15.55 13.20
CA ARG A 181 -5.98 15.13 14.55
C ARG A 181 -6.20 16.30 15.51
N LYS A 182 -6.73 16.02 16.70
CA LYS A 182 -7.08 17.01 17.73
C LYS A 182 -6.12 16.97 18.90
#